data_AF-A0A2G8KM63-F1
#
_entry.id   AF-A0A2G8KM63-F1
#
_cell.length_a   1.000
_cell.length_b   1.000
_cell.length_c   1.000
_cell.angle_alpha   90.00
_cell.angle_beta   90.00
_cell.angle_gamma   90.00
#
_symmetry.space_group_name_H-M   'P 1'
#
loop_
_entity.id
_entity.type
_entity.pdbx_description
1 polymer ?
#
loop_
_entity_poly.entity_id
_entity_poly.type
_entity_poly.pdbx_seq_one_letter_code
_entity_poly.pdbx_strand_id
1 'polypeptide(L)'
;MQPLNYTTGPVCSTEATSPHHVQTTSTSPLLIKSEPDHTPKLLVELIRSEPDQAQLQAKVASYVHSPLGGVPNDLFSMICKLADQTLFAFVDWARNSVFFKELKVEDQMKLLQSSWSELLLLDHLYRQASYNGEHILLITGQTIDPNTLPLREMGDVVEQLNRLVMRMRELKLDYKDFVCLKFLILLNPGKPLQPNPIHHASSMTF
;
A
#
# COMPACT_ATOMS: atom_id res chain seq x y z
N MET A 1 -52.25 29.47 -45.64
CA MET A 1 -52.18 28.94 -47.01
C MET A 1 -51.62 27.52 -46.95
N GLN A 2 -52.45 26.55 -47.31
CA GLN A 2 -52.16 25.13 -47.57
C GLN A 2 -51.79 24.97 -49.08
N PRO A 3 -51.50 23.77 -49.63
CA PRO A 3 -50.29 22.93 -49.52
C PRO A 3 -49.79 22.53 -50.95
N LEU A 4 -48.91 21.52 -51.10
CA LEU A 4 -48.97 20.57 -52.23
C LEU A 4 -48.19 19.27 -51.92
N ASN A 5 -48.95 18.18 -51.91
CA ASN A 5 -48.55 16.76 -51.93
C ASN A 5 -48.05 16.33 -53.32
N TYR A 6 -47.40 15.15 -53.42
CA TYR A 6 -47.68 13.99 -54.32
C TYR A 6 -46.62 12.88 -54.00
N THR A 7 -46.92 11.74 -53.36
CA THR A 7 -47.58 10.47 -53.82
C THR A 7 -46.67 9.67 -54.79
N THR A 8 -46.26 8.42 -54.54
CA THR A 8 -47.04 7.14 -54.62
C THR A 8 -46.35 5.94 -53.92
N GLY A 9 -47.16 5.06 -53.31
CA GLY A 9 -46.78 3.72 -52.78
C GLY A 9 -46.60 2.63 -53.88
N PRO A 10 -46.63 1.32 -53.55
CA PRO A 10 -47.77 0.68 -52.86
C PRO A 10 -47.45 -0.27 -51.70
N VAL A 11 -48.52 -0.71 -51.04
CA VAL A 11 -48.65 -1.68 -49.93
C VAL A 11 -49.26 -2.98 -50.45
N CYS A 12 -48.85 -4.15 -49.93
CA CYS A 12 -49.63 -5.39 -49.65
C CYS A 12 -48.61 -6.54 -49.37
N SER A 13 -48.79 -7.60 -48.58
CA SER A 13 -49.57 -7.98 -47.39
C SER A 13 -49.01 -9.36 -46.97
N THR A 14 -49.04 -9.64 -45.66
CA THR A 14 -49.05 -10.93 -44.94
C THR A 14 -48.80 -12.26 -45.67
N GLU A 15 -47.91 -13.11 -45.13
CA GLU A 15 -48.22 -14.52 -44.88
C GLU A 15 -47.29 -15.16 -43.83
N ALA A 16 -47.89 -15.97 -42.96
CA ALA A 16 -47.24 -16.71 -41.89
C ALA A 16 -46.93 -18.14 -42.34
N THR A 17 -45.70 -18.63 -42.12
CA THR A 17 -45.43 -20.07 -42.00
C THR A 17 -44.07 -20.32 -41.34
N SER A 18 -44.09 -20.97 -40.17
CA SER A 18 -43.00 -21.84 -39.68
C SER A 18 -43.40 -23.28 -40.07
N PRO A 19 -42.55 -24.33 -40.05
CA PRO A 19 -41.18 -24.41 -39.53
C PRO A 19 -40.19 -25.12 -40.49
N HIS A 20 -38.88 -24.91 -40.38
CA HIS A 20 -37.89 -25.98 -40.63
C HIS A 20 -36.55 -25.68 -39.96
N HIS A 21 -36.06 -26.72 -39.30
CA HIS A 21 -34.87 -26.84 -38.48
C HIS A 21 -33.57 -26.66 -39.30
N VAL A 22 -32.73 -25.69 -38.94
CA VAL A 22 -31.28 -25.74 -39.19
C VAL A 22 -30.55 -25.23 -37.95
N GLN A 23 -29.84 -26.15 -37.33
CA GLN A 23 -28.91 -25.91 -36.23
C GLN A 23 -27.70 -25.14 -36.79
N THR A 24 -27.53 -23.89 -36.37
CA THR A 24 -26.23 -23.22 -36.46
C THR A 24 -25.87 -22.70 -35.08
N THR A 25 -24.97 -23.43 -34.44
CA THR A 25 -24.22 -23.03 -33.25
C THR A 25 -23.51 -21.72 -33.53
N SER A 26 -24.07 -20.60 -33.05
CA SER A 26 -23.35 -19.33 -32.97
C SER A 26 -22.82 -19.20 -31.56
N THR A 27 -21.52 -19.44 -31.44
CA THR A 27 -20.70 -19.29 -30.24
C THR A 27 -20.89 -17.89 -29.67
N SER A 28 -21.66 -17.78 -28.58
CA SER A 28 -21.74 -16.56 -27.80
C SER A 28 -20.34 -16.17 -27.31
N PRO A 29 -19.92 -14.89 -27.39
CA PRO A 29 -18.68 -14.45 -26.79
C PRO A 29 -18.79 -14.70 -25.28
N LEU A 30 -17.78 -15.37 -24.73
CA LEU A 30 -17.64 -15.66 -23.32
C LEU A 30 -17.96 -14.40 -22.51
N LEU A 31 -19.12 -14.41 -21.86
CA LEU A 31 -19.42 -13.51 -20.77
C LEU A 31 -18.32 -13.76 -19.74
N ILE A 32 -17.37 -12.84 -19.62
CA ILE A 32 -16.45 -12.80 -18.48
C ILE A 32 -17.37 -12.66 -17.28
N LYS A 33 -17.63 -13.80 -16.63
CA LYS A 33 -18.28 -13.84 -15.34
C LYS A 33 -17.31 -13.10 -14.43
N SER A 34 -17.58 -11.83 -14.15
CA SER A 34 -16.90 -11.11 -13.10
C SER A 34 -17.13 -11.92 -11.83
N GLU A 35 -16.11 -12.69 -11.43
CA GLU A 35 -16.05 -13.33 -10.12
C GLU A 35 -16.45 -12.27 -9.09
N PRO A 36 -17.39 -12.56 -8.18
CA PRO A 36 -17.71 -11.64 -7.10
C PRO A 36 -16.41 -11.33 -6.35
N ASP A 37 -16.20 -10.06 -5.97
CA ASP A 37 -15.05 -9.69 -5.14
C ASP A 37 -15.16 -10.43 -3.79
N HIS A 38 -14.55 -11.61 -3.71
CA HIS A 38 -14.55 -12.51 -2.54
C HIS A 38 -13.57 -12.01 -1.47
N THR A 39 -13.53 -10.71 -1.23
CA THR A 39 -12.70 -10.13 -0.18
C THR A 39 -13.20 -10.61 1.18
N PRO A 40 -12.36 -11.30 1.99
CA PRO A 40 -12.75 -11.75 3.32
C PRO A 40 -13.21 -10.58 4.19
N LYS A 41 -14.27 -10.76 4.97
CA LYS A 41 -14.82 -9.71 5.84
C LYS A 41 -13.76 -9.08 6.74
N LEU A 42 -12.86 -9.92 7.26
CA LEU A 42 -11.71 -9.50 8.05
C LEU A 42 -10.87 -8.45 7.30
N LEU A 43 -10.49 -8.73 6.06
CA LEU A 43 -9.68 -7.82 5.25
C LEU A 43 -10.40 -6.48 4.99
N VAL A 44 -11.72 -6.49 4.82
CA VAL A 44 -12.52 -5.26 4.73
C VAL A 44 -12.41 -4.44 6.02
N GLU A 45 -12.40 -5.08 7.18
CA GLU A 45 -12.19 -4.41 8.47
C GLU A 45 -10.78 -3.86 8.63
N LEU A 46 -9.77 -4.61 8.21
CA LEU A 46 -8.37 -4.14 8.22
C LEU A 46 -8.21 -2.90 7.34
N ILE A 47 -8.72 -2.94 6.10
CA ILE A 47 -8.67 -1.81 5.16
C ILE A 47 -9.39 -0.58 5.74
N ARG A 48 -10.54 -0.76 6.38
CA ARG A 48 -11.29 0.36 6.99
C ARG A 48 -10.51 1.05 8.12
N SER A 49 -9.58 0.36 8.75
CA SER A 49 -8.74 0.94 9.80
C SER A 49 -7.58 1.77 9.27
N GLU A 50 -7.26 1.70 7.97
CA GLU A 50 -6.16 2.45 7.38
C GLU A 50 -6.43 3.97 7.39
N PRO A 51 -5.40 4.79 7.68
CA PRO A 51 -5.54 6.23 7.59
C PRO A 51 -5.72 6.67 6.13
N ASP A 52 -6.44 7.78 5.94
CA ASP A 52 -6.49 8.44 4.64
C ASP A 52 -5.09 8.91 4.23
N GLN A 53 -4.59 8.34 3.13
CA GLN A 53 -3.21 8.55 2.71
C GLN A 53 -2.96 9.98 2.22
N ALA A 54 -3.96 10.65 1.65
CA ALA A 54 -3.85 12.04 1.20
C ALA A 54 -3.81 13.00 2.40
N GLN A 55 -4.64 12.76 3.42
CA GLN A 55 -4.63 13.52 4.66
C GLN A 55 -3.31 13.33 5.42
N LEU A 56 -2.81 12.10 5.49
CA LEU A 56 -1.52 11.80 6.10
C LEU A 56 -0.38 12.53 5.37
N GLN A 57 -0.35 12.47 4.04
CA GLN A 57 0.61 13.19 3.23
C GLN A 57 0.56 14.70 3.48
N ALA A 58 -0.63 15.31 3.49
CA ALA A 58 -0.80 16.74 3.75
C ALA A 58 -0.33 17.12 5.16
N LYS A 59 -0.66 16.29 6.16
CA LYS A 59 -0.23 16.48 7.54
C LYS A 59 1.30 16.44 7.63
N VAL A 60 1.95 15.41 7.10
CA VAL A 60 3.42 15.28 7.14
C VAL A 60 4.12 16.40 6.37
N ALA A 61 3.60 16.79 5.20
CA ALA A 61 4.14 17.91 4.42
C ALA A 61 4.09 19.23 5.20
N SER A 62 3.02 19.50 5.95
CA SER A 62 2.90 20.72 6.76
C SER A 62 3.98 20.83 7.85
N TYR A 63 4.41 19.71 8.43
CA TYR A 63 5.49 19.70 9.44
C TYR A 63 6.87 19.97 8.83
N VAL A 64 7.07 19.62 7.56
CA VAL A 64 8.34 19.83 6.84
C VAL A 64 8.43 21.25 6.27
N HIS A 65 7.30 21.86 5.90
CA HIS A 65 7.23 23.21 5.32
C HIS A 65 7.03 24.35 6.34
N SER A 66 7.00 24.07 7.65
CA SER A 66 6.79 25.11 8.66
C SER A 66 7.93 26.17 8.63
N PRO A 67 7.60 27.47 8.47
CA PRO A 67 8.59 28.54 8.26
C PRO A 67 9.46 28.88 9.48
N LEU A 68 9.28 28.19 10.61
CA LEU A 68 10.13 28.31 11.80
C LEU A 68 11.36 27.38 11.77
N GLY A 69 11.47 26.50 10.76
CA GLY A 69 12.65 25.69 10.51
C GLY A 69 13.04 25.85 9.05
N GLY A 70 14.10 26.61 8.79
CA GLY A 70 14.66 26.72 7.43
C GLY A 70 14.84 25.34 6.79
N VAL A 71 14.82 25.30 5.45
CA VAL A 71 15.16 24.10 4.67
C VAL A 71 16.31 23.40 5.38
N PRO A 72 16.14 22.16 5.87
CA PRO A 72 17.23 21.49 6.56
C PRO A 72 18.43 21.54 5.62
N ASN A 73 19.48 22.26 6.01
CA ASN A 73 20.74 22.30 5.24
C ASN A 73 21.36 20.89 5.11
N ASP A 74 20.77 19.89 5.80
CA ASP A 74 21.10 18.49 5.76
C ASP A 74 19.87 17.62 5.43
N LEU A 75 19.93 16.96 4.28
CA LEU A 75 18.95 16.01 3.77
C LEU A 75 18.71 14.83 4.73
N PHE A 76 19.73 14.39 5.47
CA PHE A 76 19.58 13.35 6.48
C PHE A 76 18.65 13.78 7.61
N SER A 77 18.81 15.01 8.12
CA SER A 77 17.90 15.59 9.13
C SER A 77 16.45 15.64 8.64
N MET A 78 16.23 15.95 7.36
CA MET A 78 14.88 15.93 6.77
C MET A 78 14.29 14.52 6.76
N ILE A 79 15.05 13.51 6.32
CA ILE A 79 14.62 12.11 6.30
C ILE A 79 14.28 11.63 7.72
N CYS A 80 15.10 11.96 8.72
CA CYS A 80 14.83 11.63 10.12
C CYS A 80 13.51 12.25 10.62
N LYS A 81 13.25 13.52 10.30
CA LYS A 81 11.97 14.17 10.65
C LYS A 81 10.78 13.51 9.96
N LEU A 82 10.92 13.16 8.68
CA LEU A 82 9.86 12.45 7.95
C LEU A 82 9.58 11.07 8.56
N ALA A 83 10.63 10.32 8.91
CA ALA A 83 10.50 9.02 9.56
C ALA A 83 9.79 9.14 10.91
N ASP A 84 10.14 10.14 11.72
CA ASP A 84 9.51 10.42 13.01
C ASP A 84 8.01 10.71 12.87
N GLN A 85 7.63 11.61 11.94
CA GLN A 85 6.22 11.93 11.70
C GLN A 85 5.42 10.73 11.15
N THR A 86 6.05 9.92 10.30
CA THR A 86 5.45 8.69 9.78
C THR A 86 5.25 7.66 10.89
N LEU A 87 6.23 7.53 11.79
CA LEU A 87 6.16 6.65 12.95
C LEU A 87 5.02 7.06 13.89
N PHE A 88 4.86 8.36 14.18
CA PHE A 88 3.73 8.85 14.96
C PHE A 88 2.38 8.46 14.34
N ALA A 89 2.25 8.58 13.02
CA ALA A 89 1.04 8.17 12.31
C ALA A 89 0.80 6.65 12.41
N PHE A 90 1.84 5.82 12.37
CA PHE A 90 1.70 4.37 12.56
C PHE A 90 1.34 3.99 13.98
N VAL A 91 1.91 4.65 14.98
CA VAL A 91 1.52 4.40 16.38
C VAL A 91 0.06 4.76 16.60
N ASP A 92 -0.39 5.88 16.05
CA ASP A 92 -1.79 6.31 16.14
C ASP A 92 -2.73 5.35 15.39
N TRP A 93 -2.36 4.95 14.18
CA TRP A 93 -3.08 3.92 13.41
C TRP A 93 -3.18 2.60 14.19
N ALA A 94 -2.07 2.08 14.68
CA ALA A 94 -2.01 0.80 15.38
C ALA A 94 -2.91 0.82 16.63
N ARG A 95 -2.85 1.88 17.43
CA ARG A 95 -3.72 2.02 18.63
C ARG A 95 -5.21 1.96 18.31
N ASN A 96 -5.61 2.41 17.13
CA ASN A 96 -7.00 2.44 16.69
C ASN A 96 -7.41 1.23 15.84
N SER A 97 -6.46 0.36 15.48
CA SER A 97 -6.70 -0.76 14.59
C SER A 97 -7.42 -1.92 15.28
N VAL A 98 -8.09 -2.75 14.47
CA VAL A 98 -8.77 -3.97 14.94
C VAL A 98 -7.73 -4.94 15.52
N PHE A 99 -8.10 -5.69 16.56
CA PHE A 99 -7.23 -6.53 17.41
C PHE A 99 -6.25 -5.78 18.30
N PHE A 100 -5.52 -4.80 17.78
CA PHE A 100 -4.44 -4.15 18.52
C PHE A 100 -4.97 -3.32 19.71
N LYS A 101 -6.10 -2.62 19.51
CA LYS A 101 -6.76 -1.83 20.57
C LYS A 101 -7.26 -2.66 21.75
N GLU A 102 -7.42 -3.97 21.58
CA GLU A 102 -7.91 -4.89 22.62
C GLU A 102 -6.78 -5.47 23.48
N LEU A 103 -5.52 -5.28 23.04
CA LEU A 103 -4.34 -5.73 23.76
C LEU A 103 -4.05 -4.85 24.98
N LYS A 104 -3.36 -5.44 25.96
CA LYS A 104 -2.82 -4.68 27.10
C LYS A 104 -1.76 -3.71 26.60
N VAL A 105 -1.64 -2.55 27.25
CA VAL A 105 -0.64 -1.51 26.90
C VAL A 105 0.78 -2.07 26.87
N GLU A 106 1.12 -3.00 27.77
CA GLU A 106 2.43 -3.65 27.78
C GLU A 106 2.71 -4.44 26.49
N ASP A 107 1.71 -5.19 26.00
CA ASP A 107 1.84 -5.98 24.77
C ASP A 107 1.83 -5.08 23.54
N GLN A 108 1.03 -4.01 23.55
CA GLN A 108 1.06 -2.98 22.50
C GLN A 108 2.45 -2.35 22.36
N MET A 109 3.09 -2.01 23.49
CA MET A 109 4.44 -1.43 23.48
C MET A 109 5.46 -2.43 22.96
N LYS A 110 5.40 -3.70 23.37
CA LYS A 110 6.32 -4.75 22.89
C LYS A 110 6.21 -4.94 21.38
N LEU A 111 4.99 -5.06 20.86
CA LEU A 111 4.73 -5.23 19.43
C LEU A 111 5.23 -4.02 18.63
N LEU A 112 4.91 -2.79 19.07
CA LEU A 112 5.40 -1.58 18.40
C LEU A 112 6.93 -1.48 18.43
N GLN A 113 7.57 -1.83 19.55
CA GLN A 113 9.03 -1.82 19.68
C GLN A 113 9.71 -2.84 18.76
N SER A 114 9.08 -3.98 18.48
CA SER A 114 9.62 -4.97 17.54
C SER A 114 9.31 -4.67 16.08
N SER A 115 8.22 -3.96 15.77
CA SER A 115 7.70 -3.86 14.41
C SER A 115 7.87 -2.49 13.74
N TRP A 116 8.24 -1.42 14.47
CA TRP A 116 8.22 -0.05 13.95
C TRP A 116 9.10 0.16 12.71
N SER A 117 10.31 -0.42 12.69
CA SER A 117 11.25 -0.25 11.58
C SER A 117 10.81 -1.03 10.34
N GLU A 118 10.29 -2.24 10.53
CA GLU A 118 9.71 -3.06 9.46
C GLU A 118 8.48 -2.40 8.85
N LEU A 119 7.64 -1.72 9.64
CA LEU A 119 6.49 -0.95 9.14
C LEU A 119 6.93 0.27 8.32
N LEU A 120 7.91 1.05 8.78
CA LEU A 120 8.48 2.17 8.01
C LEU A 120 9.08 1.69 6.69
N LEU A 121 9.79 0.57 6.73
CA LEU A 121 10.38 -0.03 5.56
C LEU A 121 9.31 -0.53 4.57
N LEU A 122 8.29 -1.25 5.05
CA LEU A 122 7.19 -1.74 4.22
C LEU A 122 6.45 -0.59 3.53
N ASP A 123 6.14 0.48 4.27
CA ASP A 123 5.48 1.67 3.70
C ASP A 123 6.32 2.33 2.60
N HIS A 124 7.62 2.49 2.86
CA HIS A 124 8.55 3.04 1.87
C HIS A 124 8.60 2.17 0.62
N LEU A 125 8.77 0.85 0.77
CA LEU A 125 8.87 -0.09 -0.33
C LEU A 125 7.59 -0.12 -1.17
N TYR A 126 6.42 -0.17 -0.52
CA TYR A 126 5.13 -0.16 -1.21
C TYR A 126 4.91 1.13 -2.00
N ARG A 127 5.29 2.28 -1.42
CA ARG A 127 5.22 3.59 -2.07
C ARG A 127 6.11 3.66 -3.31
N GLN A 128 7.36 3.19 -3.22
CA GLN A 128 8.26 3.13 -4.38
C GLN A 128 7.77 2.13 -5.44
N ALA A 129 7.23 0.98 -5.02
CA ALA A 129 6.70 -0.02 -5.92
C ALA A 129 5.54 0.56 -6.75
N SER A 130 4.65 1.32 -6.10
CA SER A 130 3.49 1.97 -6.72
C SER A 130 3.84 3.17 -7.62
N TYR A 131 4.86 3.96 -7.24
CA TYR A 131 5.25 5.18 -7.99
C TYR A 131 5.87 4.87 -9.36
N ASN A 132 6.67 3.81 -9.46
CA ASN A 132 7.32 3.37 -10.69
C ASN A 132 8.15 4.46 -11.43
N GLY A 133 8.87 5.30 -10.67
CA GLY A 133 9.81 6.29 -11.20
C GLY A 133 11.27 6.03 -10.78
N GLU A 134 12.19 6.77 -11.39
CA GLU A 134 13.64 6.71 -11.13
C GLU A 134 14.06 7.48 -9.85
N HIS A 135 13.18 8.35 -9.35
CA HIS A 135 13.39 9.15 -8.16
C HIS A 135 12.76 8.52 -6.92
N ILE A 136 13.30 8.84 -5.75
CA ILE A 136 12.71 8.40 -4.47
C ILE A 136 11.49 9.26 -4.17
N LEU A 137 10.31 8.65 -4.11
CA LEU A 137 9.09 9.33 -3.70
C LEU A 137 8.99 9.39 -2.18
N LEU A 138 8.97 10.58 -1.61
CA LEU A 138 8.76 10.81 -0.18
C LEU A 138 7.28 10.67 0.21
N ILE A 139 7.03 10.47 1.51
CA ILE A 139 5.67 10.50 2.07
C ILE A 139 4.96 11.85 1.87
N THR A 140 5.70 12.94 1.69
CA THR A 140 5.16 14.27 1.36
C THR A 140 4.69 14.40 -0.09
N GLY A 141 5.01 13.42 -0.94
CA GLY A 141 4.80 13.48 -2.40
C GLY A 141 5.91 14.17 -3.17
N GLN A 142 6.94 14.67 -2.49
CA GLN A 142 8.13 15.21 -3.14
C GLN A 142 9.03 14.08 -3.63
N THR A 143 9.77 14.32 -4.71
CA THR A 143 10.74 13.37 -5.25
C THR A 143 12.16 13.84 -4.98
N ILE A 144 13.03 12.91 -4.63
CA ILE A 144 14.46 13.16 -4.42
C ILE A 144 15.26 12.39 -5.46
N ASP A 145 16.23 13.05 -6.07
CA ASP A 145 17.21 12.38 -6.92
C ASP A 145 18.14 11.55 -6.02
N PRO A 146 18.23 10.22 -6.22
CA PRO A 146 19.11 9.34 -5.45
C PRO A 146 20.57 9.83 -5.40
N ASN A 147 21.04 10.53 -6.45
CA ASN A 147 22.42 11.03 -6.55
C ASN A 147 22.70 12.21 -5.62
N THR A 148 21.66 12.90 -5.16
CA THR A 148 21.78 14.03 -4.21
C THR A 148 21.91 13.57 -2.76
N LEU A 149 21.65 12.29 -2.51
CA LEU A 149 21.74 11.72 -1.19
C LEU A 149 23.21 11.51 -0.82
N PRO A 150 23.66 11.92 0.38
CA PRO A 150 24.98 11.57 0.90
C PRO A 150 25.06 10.08 1.30
N LEU A 151 24.32 9.21 0.62
CA LEU A 151 24.20 7.76 0.85
C LEU A 151 25.31 6.98 0.14
N ARG A 152 26.41 7.63 -0.28
CA ARG A 152 27.52 6.95 -0.96
C ARG A 152 28.12 5.83 -0.11
N GLU A 153 28.05 5.94 1.21
CA GLU A 153 28.45 4.91 2.17
C GLU A 153 27.37 3.84 2.44
N MET A 154 26.13 4.08 1.99
CA MET A 154 24.98 3.18 2.16
C MET A 154 24.54 2.53 0.83
N GLY A 155 25.42 2.51 -0.18
CA GLY A 155 25.11 1.99 -1.52
C GLY A 155 24.51 0.58 -1.50
N ASP A 156 25.05 -0.31 -0.67
CA ASP A 156 24.55 -1.68 -0.53
C ASP A 156 23.10 -1.75 0.00
N VAL A 157 22.73 -0.83 0.90
CA VAL A 157 21.38 -0.75 1.46
C VAL A 157 20.41 -0.23 0.40
N VAL A 158 20.79 0.81 -0.33
CA VAL A 158 19.96 1.36 -1.42
C VAL A 158 19.74 0.31 -2.51
N GLU A 159 20.76 -0.45 -2.88
CA GLU A 159 20.63 -1.54 -3.83
C GLU A 159 19.68 -2.64 -3.31
N GLN A 160 19.82 -3.03 -2.04
CA GLN A 160 18.91 -3.99 -1.41
C GLN A 160 17.45 -3.51 -1.43
N LEU A 161 17.20 -2.25 -1.10
CA LEU A 161 15.88 -1.63 -1.16
C LEU A 161 15.32 -1.68 -2.59
N ASN A 162 16.12 -1.30 -3.58
CA ASN A 162 15.72 -1.36 -4.98
C ASN A 162 15.37 -2.78 -5.43
N ARG A 163 16.14 -3.79 -5.02
CA ARG A 163 15.81 -5.20 -5.30
C ARG A 163 14.47 -5.60 -4.68
N LEU A 164 14.19 -5.18 -3.45
CA LEU A 164 12.90 -5.45 -2.79
C LEU A 164 11.74 -4.76 -3.50
N VAL A 165 11.91 -3.50 -3.93
CA VAL A 165 10.92 -2.77 -4.74
C VAL A 165 10.62 -3.52 -6.04
N MET A 166 11.65 -3.99 -6.75
CA MET A 166 11.45 -4.75 -7.99
C MET A 166 10.73 -6.08 -7.72
N ARG A 167 11.07 -6.79 -6.64
CA ARG A 167 10.36 -8.01 -6.24
C ARG A 167 8.88 -7.76 -5.93
N MET A 168 8.56 -6.68 -5.22
CA MET A 168 7.16 -6.30 -4.96
C MET A 168 6.38 -6.04 -6.26
N ARG A 169 7.01 -5.40 -7.25
CA ARG A 169 6.43 -5.17 -8.58
C ARG A 169 6.22 -6.47 -9.36
N GLU A 170 7.22 -7.36 -9.36
CA GLU A 170 7.13 -8.69 -9.99
C GLU A 170 5.98 -9.52 -9.40
N LEU A 171 5.81 -9.45 -8.08
CA LEU A 171 4.74 -10.13 -7.35
C LEU A 171 3.37 -9.45 -7.52
N LYS A 172 3.31 -8.27 -8.13
CA LYS A 172 2.10 -7.45 -8.29
C LYS A 172 1.37 -7.21 -6.98
N LEU A 173 2.15 -6.93 -5.93
CA LEU A 173 1.63 -6.68 -4.59
C LEU A 173 0.60 -5.54 -4.64
N ASP A 174 -0.64 -5.86 -4.29
CA ASP A 174 -1.74 -4.90 -4.33
C ASP A 174 -1.96 -4.23 -2.95
N TYR A 175 -2.92 -3.32 -2.89
CA TYR A 175 -3.22 -2.62 -1.63
C TYR A 175 -3.76 -3.56 -0.54
N LYS A 176 -4.48 -4.62 -0.92
CA LYS A 176 -5.02 -5.61 0.02
C LYS A 176 -3.88 -6.40 0.66
N ASP A 177 -2.90 -6.82 -0.14
CA ASP A 177 -1.68 -7.48 0.31
C ASP A 177 -0.85 -6.58 1.23
N PHE A 178 -0.69 -5.31 0.88
CA PHE A 178 0.00 -4.33 1.70
C PHE A 178 -0.61 -4.21 3.11
N VAL A 179 -1.94 -4.05 3.19
CA VAL A 179 -2.64 -3.98 4.48
C VAL A 179 -2.46 -5.28 5.27
N CYS A 180 -2.60 -6.44 4.63
CA CYS A 180 -2.35 -7.73 5.27
C CYS A 180 -0.93 -7.82 5.86
N LEU A 181 0.08 -7.42 5.09
CA LEU A 181 1.48 -7.44 5.52
C LEU A 181 1.74 -6.49 6.69
N LYS A 182 1.12 -5.29 6.70
CA LYS A 182 1.20 -4.38 7.85
C LYS A 182 0.70 -5.04 9.12
N PHE A 183 -0.45 -5.71 9.08
CA PHE A 183 -0.99 -6.42 10.24
C PHE A 183 -0.14 -7.64 10.62
N LEU A 184 0.39 -8.38 9.64
CA LEU A 184 1.29 -9.50 9.91
C LEU A 184 2.56 -9.05 10.64
N ILE A 185 3.14 -7.92 10.23
CA ILE A 185 4.31 -7.31 10.88
C ILE A 185 3.93 -6.77 12.27
N LEU A 186 2.82 -6.02 12.38
CA LEU A 186 2.39 -5.41 13.64
C LEU A 186 2.04 -6.44 14.72
N LEU A 187 1.40 -7.55 14.33
CA LEU A 187 0.96 -8.61 15.25
C LEU A 187 1.99 -9.73 15.38
N ASN A 188 3.19 -9.56 14.82
CA ASN A 188 4.28 -10.49 15.02
C ASN A 188 4.88 -10.27 16.43
N PRO A 189 4.78 -11.24 17.36
CA PRO A 189 5.32 -11.12 18.72
C PRO A 189 6.87 -11.04 18.77
N GLY A 190 7.53 -11.02 17.61
CA GLY A 190 8.97 -11.05 17.46
C GLY A 190 9.53 -12.46 17.70
N LYS A 191 10.86 -12.57 17.66
CA LYS A 191 11.54 -13.76 18.21
C LYS A 191 11.46 -13.69 19.74
N PRO A 192 11.32 -14.81 20.47
CA PRO A 192 11.66 -14.83 21.88
C PRO A 192 13.06 -14.25 22.02
N LEU A 193 13.21 -13.19 22.82
CA LEU A 193 14.52 -12.64 23.18
C LEU A 193 15.40 -13.82 23.58
N GLN A 194 16.50 -14.05 22.86
CA GLN A 194 17.47 -15.04 23.31
C GLN A 194 17.84 -14.67 24.76
N PRO A 195 17.86 -15.62 25.69
CA PRO A 195 18.32 -15.32 27.03
C PRO A 195 19.74 -14.75 26.91
N ASN A 196 19.95 -13.56 27.48
CA ASN A 196 21.27 -12.96 27.59
C ASN A 196 22.29 -14.04 27.99
N PRO A 197 23.47 -14.12 27.37
CA PRO A 197 24.52 -14.99 27.86
C PRO A 197 24.82 -14.57 29.31
N ILE A 198 24.39 -15.42 30.25
CA ILE A 198 24.67 -15.30 31.67
C ILE A 198 26.18 -15.22 31.81
N HIS A 199 26.64 -14.21 32.55
CA HIS A 199 28.00 -14.03 33.04
C HIS A 199 28.77 -15.37 33.17
N HIS A 200 29.59 -15.70 32.18
CA HIS A 200 30.82 -16.45 32.46
C HIS A 200 31.84 -15.44 33.00
N ALA A 201 31.57 -14.94 34.21
CA ALA A 201 32.63 -14.62 35.13
C ALA A 201 33.29 -15.96 35.51
N SER A 202 34.13 -16.48 34.61
CA SER A 202 35.06 -17.53 34.98
C SER A 202 36.09 -16.90 35.89
N SER A 203 35.82 -17.06 37.18
CA SER A 203 36.74 -17.09 38.31
C SER A 203 38.18 -17.34 37.85
N MET A 204 39.00 -16.28 37.83
CA MET A 204 40.44 -16.46 38.02
C MET A 204 40.63 -16.80 39.50
N THR A 205 40.76 -18.10 39.76
CA THR A 205 41.25 -18.64 41.02
C THR A 205 42.33 -19.66 40.69
N PHE A 206 43.51 -19.37 41.26
CA PHE A 206 44.83 -20.00 41.17
C PHE A 206 45.66 -19.73 39.91
#